data_AF-A0A9P6IHB1-F1
#
_entry.id   AF-A0A9P6IHB1-F1
#
_cell.length_a   1.000
_cell.length_b   1.000
_cell.length_c   1.000
_cell.angle_alpha   90.00
_cell.angle_beta   90.00
_cell.angle_gamma   90.00
#
_symmetry.space_group_name_H-M   'P 1'
#
loop_
_entity.id
_entity.type
_entity.pdbx_description
1 polymer ?
#
loop_
_entity_poly.entity_id
_entity_poly.type
_entity_poly.pdbx_seq_one_letter_code
_entity_poly.pdbx_strand_id
1 'polypeptide(L)' 'MTESARSTVFHIPELLDAVASYISPVDILACVQVNSRWNHYFIPLLWHTIDDDLHSWQRILVAYYRDLR' A
#
# COMPACT_ATOMS: atom_id res chain seq x y z
N MET A 1 29.52 -20.29 0.40
CA MET A 1 28.05 -20.46 0.26
C MET A 1 27.40 -20.07 1.59
N THR A 2 27.15 -18.78 1.81
CA THR A 2 26.54 -18.29 3.05
C THR A 2 25.45 -17.29 2.69
N GLU A 3 24.28 -17.82 2.35
CA GLU A 3 23.10 -17.05 1.94
C GLU A 3 21.87 -17.61 2.65
N SER A 4 21.86 -17.62 3.99
CA SER A 4 20.82 -18.33 4.75
C SER A 4 20.17 -17.52 5.88
N ALA A 5 20.12 -16.18 5.75
CA ALA A 5 19.29 -15.34 6.63
C ALA A 5 18.62 -14.18 5.87
N ARG A 6 18.39 -14.33 4.55
CA ARG A 6 17.80 -13.28 3.71
C ARG A 6 16.28 -13.20 3.92
N SER A 7 15.90 -12.43 4.93
CA SER A 7 14.58 -11.82 5.14
C SER A 7 13.39 -12.75 5.40
N THR A 8 13.40 -13.33 6.60
CA THR A 8 12.31 -14.14 7.17
C THR A 8 11.06 -13.32 7.47
N VAL A 9 11.20 -12.04 7.81
CA VAL A 9 10.09 -11.17 8.24
C VAL A 9 9.05 -11.02 7.14
N PHE A 10 9.47 -10.91 5.87
CA PHE A 10 8.53 -10.79 4.76
C PHE A 10 7.78 -12.09 4.44
N HIS A 11 8.17 -13.24 5.01
CA HIS A 11 7.48 -14.51 4.79
C HIS A 11 6.31 -14.74 5.76
N ILE A 12 6.08 -13.80 6.70
CA ILE A 12 5.01 -13.88 7.69
C ILE A 12 4.12 -12.65 7.50
N PRO A 13 3.10 -12.72 6.62
CA PRO A 13 2.22 -11.60 6.32
C PRO A 13 1.60 -10.96 7.56
N GLU A 14 1.24 -11.77 8.56
CA GLU A 14 0.59 -11.33 9.79
C GLU A 14 1.49 -10.39 10.61
N LEU A 15 2.81 -10.59 10.56
CA LEU A 15 3.76 -9.68 11.20
C LEU A 15 3.87 -8.36 10.44
N LEU A 16 3.81 -8.40 9.11
CA LEU A 16 3.83 -7.18 8.31
C LEU A 16 2.55 -6.38 8.51
N ASP A 17 1.38 -7.02 8.53
CA ASP A 17 0.09 -6.37 8.76
C ASP A 17 0.06 -5.70 10.15
N ALA A 18 0.55 -6.42 11.16
CA ALA A 18 0.66 -5.88 12.51
C ALA A 18 1.58 -4.64 12.55
N VAL A 19 2.74 -4.69 11.88
CA VAL A 19 3.67 -3.55 11.83
C VAL A 19 3.10 -2.40 11.00
N ALA A 20 2.50 -2.69 9.85
CA ALA A 20 1.93 -1.71 8.93
C ALA A 20 0.86 -0.84 9.57
N SER A 21 0.08 -1.39 10.51
CA SER A 21 -0.92 -0.63 11.29
C SER A 21 -0.33 0.52 12.12
N TYR A 22 0.98 0.49 12.40
CA TYR A 22 1.70 1.55 13.12
C TYR A 22 2.50 2.47 12.20
N ILE A 23 2.53 2.19 10.89
CA ILE A 23 3.28 2.97 9.90
C ILE A 23 2.34 3.99 9.26
N SER A 24 2.78 5.24 9.13
CA SER A 24 1.99 6.26 8.45
C SER A 24 1.87 5.95 6.95
N PRO A 25 0.80 6.39 6.26
CA PRO A 25 0.66 6.17 4.82
C PRO A 25 1.86 6.69 3.99
N VAL A 26 2.48 7.79 4.43
CA VAL A 26 3.67 8.38 3.80
C VAL A 26 4.88 7.45 3.95
N ASP A 27 5.05 6.84 5.12
CA ASP A 27 6.15 5.92 5.38
C ASP A 27 5.94 4.58 4.65
N ILE A 28 4.68 4.11 4.52
CA ILE A 28 4.34 2.94 3.69
C ILE A 28 4.73 3.22 2.23
N LEU A 29 4.44 4.41 1.71
CA LEU A 29 4.85 4.80 0.36
C LEU A 29 6.38 4.81 0.20
N ALA A 30 7.13 5.28 1.19
CA ALA A 30 8.58 5.21 1.18
C ALA A 30 9.06 3.75 1.15
N CYS A 31 8.42 2.85 1.91
CA CYS A 31 8.72 1.42 1.93
C CYS A 31 8.51 0.76 0.56
N VAL A 32 7.46 1.13 -0.18
CA VAL A 32 7.18 0.65 -1.55
C VAL A 32 8.33 0.93 -2.52
N GLN A 33 9.13 1.98 -2.28
CA GLN A 33 10.20 2.44 -3.17
C GLN A 33 11.57 1.78 -2.89
N VAL A 34 11.71 1.00 -1.82
CA VAL A 34 13.02 0.47 -1.40
C VAL A 34 13.57 -0.60 -2.36
N ASN A 35 12.76 -1.60 -2.71
CA ASN A 35 13.10 -2.65 -3.68
C ASN A 35 11.83 -3.38 -4.17
N SER A 36 11.98 -4.26 -5.15
CA SER A 36 10.86 -5.02 -5.75
C SER A 36 10.10 -5.91 -4.77
N ARG A 37 10.76 -6.41 -3.73
CA ARG A 37 10.15 -7.25 -2.70
C ARG A 37 9.26 -6.40 -1.79
N TRP A 38 9.79 -5.30 -1.26
CA TRP A 38 9.05 -4.36 -0.42
C TRP A 38 7.87 -3.75 -1.20
N ASN A 39 8.09 -3.43 -2.48
CA ASN A 39 7.03 -2.97 -3.36
C ASN A 39 5.83 -3.95 -3.37
N HIS A 40 6.07 -5.24 -3.59
CA HIS A 40 5.01 -6.26 -3.58
C HIS A 40 4.26 -6.36 -2.24
N TYR A 41 4.96 -6.21 -1.11
CA TYR A 41 4.34 -6.34 0.22
C TYR A 41 3.59 -5.08 0.67
N PHE A 42 4.15 -3.89 0.42
CA PHE A 42 3.60 -2.64 0.94
C PHE A 42 2.54 -2.01 0.02
N ILE A 43 2.44 -2.40 -1.26
CA ILE A 43 1.36 -1.91 -2.14
C ILE A 43 -0.05 -2.26 -1.62
N PRO A 44 -0.36 -3.53 -1.27
CA PRO A 44 -1.66 -3.88 -0.71
C PRO A 44 -1.99 -3.06 0.55
N LEU A 45 -1.00 -2.88 1.43
CA LEU A 45 -1.14 -2.10 2.66
C LEU A 45 -1.41 -0.62 2.38
N LEU A 46 -0.75 -0.05 1.36
CA LEU A 46 -0.99 1.33 0.94
C LEU A 46 -2.43 1.54 0.45
N TRP A 47 -3.01 0.57 -0.27
CA TRP A 47 -4.41 0.66 -0.72
C TRP A 47 -5.39 0.76 0.44
N HIS A 48 -5.13 0.08 1.56
CA HIS A 48 -5.95 0.18 2.77
C HIS A 48 -5.86 1.53 3.48
N THR A 49 -4.91 2.39 3.11
CA THR A 49 -4.80 3.75 3.68
C THR A 49 -5.57 4.81 2.89
N ILE A 50 -6.10 4.46 1.72
CA ILE A 50 -6.90 5.39 0.93
C ILE A 50 -8.30 5.46 1.54
N ASP A 51 -8.63 6.64 2.04
CA ASP A 51 -9.99 6.98 2.44
C ASP A 51 -10.78 7.39 1.18
N ASP A 52 -11.61 6.49 0.69
CA ASP A 52 -12.46 6.68 -0.49
C ASP A 52 -13.72 7.51 -0.21
N ASP A 53 -14.07 7.68 1.07
CA ASP A 53 -15.20 8.51 1.52
C ASP A 53 -14.81 10.00 1.61
N LEU A 54 -13.55 10.31 1.96
CA LEU A 54 -13.13 11.67 2.26
C LEU A 54 -12.93 12.56 1.02
N HIS A 55 -12.50 12.01 -0.12
CA HIS A 55 -11.92 12.81 -1.23
C HIS A 55 -12.42 12.46 -2.64
N SER A 56 -13.71 12.73 -2.91
CA SER A 56 -14.12 13.18 -4.26
C SER A 56 -14.46 12.12 -5.31
N TRP A 57 -14.63 10.83 -4.98
CA TRP A 57 -15.14 9.87 -5.97
C TRP A 57 -16.46 10.33 -6.59
N GLN A 58 -17.34 10.93 -5.79
CA GLN A 58 -18.55 11.57 -6.30
C GLN A 58 -18.26 12.68 -7.33
N ARG A 59 -17.25 13.54 -7.12
CA ARG A 59 -16.91 14.59 -8.09
C ARG A 59 -16.33 14.03 -9.38
N ILE A 60 -15.48 13.00 -9.29
CA ILE A 60 -14.90 12.33 -10.45
C ILE A 60 -15.98 11.63 -11.26
N LEU A 61 -16.89 10.90 -10.58
CA LEU A 61 -18.02 10.23 -11.20
C LEU A 61 -18.98 11.23 -11.85
N VAL A 62 -19.32 12.32 -11.16
CA VAL A 62 -20.17 13.39 -11.72
C VAL A 62 -19.56 14.00 -12.98
N ALA A 63 -18.25 14.27 -13.00
CA ALA A 63 -17.58 14.77 -14.19
C ALA A 63 -17.66 13.76 -15.35
N TYR A 64 -17.36 12.50 -15.08
CA TYR A 64 -17.41 11.42 -16.07
C TYR A 64 -18.81 11.22 -16.67
N TYR A 65 -19.86 11.21 -15.84
CA TYR A 65 -21.25 11.09 -16.34
C TYR A 65 -21.73 12.29 -17.13
N ARG A 66 -21.13 13.48 -16.93
CA ARG A 66 -21.48 14.69 -17.66
C ARG A 66 -20.92 14.70 -19.08
N ASP A 67 -19.72 14.15 -19.28
CA ASP A 67 -19.03 14.09 -20.57
C ASP A 67 -19.58 12.99 -21.51
N LEU A 68 -20.37 12.05 -20.97
CA LEU A 68 -21.02 10.97 -21.73
C LEU A 68 -22.38 11.35 -22.35
N ARG A 69 -22.85 12.58 -22.17
CA ARG A 69 -24.17 13.05 -22.61
C ARG A 69 -24.06 14.15 -23.67
#